data_AF-A0A2V9C7H4-F1
#
_entry.id   AF-A0A2V9C7H4-F1
#
_cell.length_a   1.000
_cell.length_b   1.000
_cell.length_c   1.000
_cell.angle_alpha   90.00
_cell.angle_beta   90.00
_cell.angle_gamma   90.00
#
_symmetry.space_group_name_H-M   'P 1'
#
loop_
_entity.id
_entity.type
_entity.pdbx_description
1 polymer ?
#
loop_
_entity_poly.entity_id
_entity_poly.type
_entity_poly.pdbx_seq_one_letter_code
_entity_poly.pdbx_strand_id
1 'polypeptide(L)'
;MKTPHRSRRKQSESGIALLIAIFALMLISVVAITLIGASGSESSLAGNYRSSTSAYYAGFAGLEEGRGRVLPSNPNYFDPMAGAQSLPVGTLRYIVNPAPGESAATILTSYPDTEYDREFGAGSYAAATKTTTNPVSTVAGIQGPLYKWVRINAATERSLGIDVNQDTILNNATPLFYDAGLNPPSLIVPLNPLAPPPTARQALEVTALAVLPDGSQKMAQYVVAPKTFGLNFPSALTLSAKQVNFSGANSNVYFGNGTDGSGNPPPVPGCSPNPSTSLPAIGVTEPLGGTTNKASVIAGLPRPDHYTGGGLPTPSVSDTITLSPAL
;
A
#
# COMPACT_ATOMS: atom_id res chain seq x y z
N MET A 1 -84.91 -54.26 39.39
CA MET A 1 -84.52 -53.88 38.03
C MET A 1 -84.01 -52.44 38.05
N LYS A 2 -82.71 -52.27 37.69
CA LYS A 2 -81.93 -51.04 37.41
C LYS A 2 -81.88 -49.89 38.44
N THR A 3 -80.76 -49.87 39.18
CA THR A 3 -80.18 -48.70 39.85
C THR A 3 -79.59 -47.71 38.84
N PRO A 4 -79.85 -46.39 38.94
CA PRO A 4 -79.18 -45.40 38.10
C PRO A 4 -77.82 -45.02 38.70
N HIS A 5 -76.77 -45.20 37.92
CA HIS A 5 -75.38 -44.90 38.25
C HIS A 5 -75.16 -43.38 38.21
N ARG A 6 -74.91 -42.76 39.37
CA ARG A 6 -74.60 -41.33 39.48
C ARG A 6 -73.14 -41.10 39.07
N SER A 7 -72.92 -40.49 37.90
CA SER A 7 -71.60 -40.05 37.44
C SER A 7 -71.08 -38.95 38.37
N ARG A 8 -70.01 -39.24 39.13
CA ARG A 8 -69.25 -38.24 39.89
C ARG A 8 -68.43 -37.42 38.89
N ARG A 9 -68.84 -36.18 38.64
CA ARG A 9 -67.97 -35.17 38.02
C ARG A 9 -66.79 -34.89 38.96
N LYS A 10 -65.60 -35.31 38.56
CA LYS A 10 -64.34 -34.92 39.22
C LYS A 10 -64.16 -33.41 39.06
N GLN A 11 -64.34 -32.65 40.14
CA GLN A 11 -64.15 -31.20 40.21
C GLN A 11 -62.84 -30.81 40.91
N SER A 12 -61.82 -31.68 40.93
CA SER A 12 -60.62 -31.53 41.78
C SER A 12 -59.29 -31.32 41.03
N GLU A 13 -59.29 -31.05 39.72
CA GLU A 13 -58.03 -30.92 38.94
C GLU A 13 -57.75 -29.48 38.45
N SER A 14 -58.64 -28.54 38.71
CA SER A 14 -58.54 -27.14 38.23
C SER A 14 -57.37 -26.35 38.84
N GLY A 15 -56.92 -26.69 40.05
CA GLY A 15 -55.78 -26.01 40.71
C GLY A 15 -54.41 -26.41 40.15
N ILE A 16 -54.25 -27.66 39.72
CA ILE A 16 -53.00 -28.17 39.13
C ILE A 16 -52.80 -27.61 37.71
N ALA A 17 -53.88 -27.47 36.94
CA ALA A 17 -53.82 -26.86 35.62
C ALA A 17 -53.30 -25.40 35.69
N LEU A 18 -53.69 -24.65 36.73
CA LEU A 18 -53.19 -23.30 36.96
C LEU A 18 -51.68 -23.30 37.27
N LEU A 19 -51.20 -24.20 38.12
CA LEU A 19 -49.77 -24.31 38.44
C LEU A 19 -48.95 -24.71 37.21
N ILE A 20 -49.42 -25.67 36.42
CA ILE A 20 -48.76 -26.06 35.16
C ILE A 20 -48.72 -24.87 34.19
N ALA A 21 -49.82 -24.12 34.06
CA ALA A 21 -49.88 -22.93 33.22
C ALA A 21 -48.91 -21.83 33.70
N ILE A 22 -48.80 -21.59 35.01
CA ILE A 22 -47.86 -20.62 35.58
C ILE A 22 -46.42 -21.06 35.33
N PHE A 23 -46.08 -22.34 35.57
CA PHE A 23 -44.73 -22.85 35.27
C PHE A 23 -44.40 -22.76 33.78
N ALA A 24 -45.34 -23.10 32.90
CA ALA A 24 -45.15 -22.99 31.46
C ALA A 24 -44.96 -21.53 31.01
N LEU A 25 -45.78 -20.60 31.51
CA LEU A 25 -45.67 -19.18 31.22
C LEU A 25 -44.35 -18.58 31.74
N MET A 26 -43.89 -19.02 32.92
CA MET A 26 -42.63 -18.58 33.49
C MET A 26 -41.45 -19.04 32.62
N LEU A 27 -41.48 -20.29 32.14
CA LEU A 27 -40.44 -20.85 31.28
C LEU A 27 -40.39 -20.13 29.91
N ILE A 28 -41.55 -19.87 29.30
CA ILE A 28 -41.65 -19.10 28.05
C ILE A 28 -41.14 -17.67 28.25
N SER A 29 -41.47 -17.02 29.36
CA SER A 29 -41.02 -15.65 29.65
C SER A 29 -39.50 -15.55 29.80
N VAL A 30 -38.87 -16.52 30.47
CA VAL A 30 -37.40 -16.58 30.59
C VAL A 30 -36.76 -16.75 29.22
N VAL A 31 -37.27 -17.67 28.39
CA VAL A 31 -36.75 -17.89 27.03
C VAL A 31 -36.93 -16.65 26.15
N ALA A 32 -38.06 -15.96 26.26
CA ALA A 32 -38.30 -14.72 25.53
C ALA A 32 -37.30 -13.61 25.92
N ILE A 33 -37.04 -13.43 27.22
CA ILE A 33 -36.07 -12.44 27.71
C ILE A 33 -34.65 -12.78 27.26
N THR A 34 -34.24 -14.06 27.34
CA THR A 34 -32.89 -14.47 26.93
C THR A 34 -32.67 -14.31 25.43
N LEU A 35 -33.68 -14.63 24.60
CA LEU A 35 -33.61 -14.44 23.15
C LEU A 35 -33.49 -12.96 22.76
N ILE A 36 -34.23 -12.07 23.42
CA ILE A 36 -34.12 -10.62 23.18
C ILE A 36 -32.72 -10.11 23.58
N GLY A 37 -32.21 -10.53 24.73
CA GLY A 37 -30.86 -10.18 25.18
C GLY A 37 -29.76 -10.71 24.25
N ALA A 38 -29.91 -11.94 23.76
CA ALA A 38 -29.01 -12.54 22.79
C ALA A 38 -29.02 -11.78 21.46
N SER A 39 -30.20 -11.46 20.92
CA SER A 39 -30.35 -10.70 19.68
C SER A 39 -29.75 -9.28 19.76
N GLY A 40 -29.90 -8.60 20.89
CA GLY A 40 -29.26 -7.31 21.13
C GLY A 40 -27.73 -7.41 21.17
N SER A 41 -27.20 -8.47 21.78
CA SER A 41 -25.76 -8.74 21.86
C SER A 41 -25.16 -9.11 20.50
N GLU A 42 -25.85 -9.91 19.70
CA GLU A 42 -25.43 -10.22 18.32
C GLU A 42 -25.44 -8.97 17.44
N SER A 43 -26.44 -8.10 17.59
CA SER A 43 -26.53 -6.86 16.84
C SER A 43 -25.40 -5.89 17.18
N SER A 44 -25.06 -5.75 18.47
CA SER A 44 -23.95 -4.90 18.91
C SER A 44 -22.60 -5.47 18.49
N LEU A 45 -22.41 -6.79 18.56
CA LEU A 45 -21.22 -7.47 18.07
C LEU A 45 -21.06 -7.30 16.56
N ALA A 46 -22.13 -7.47 15.79
CA ALA A 46 -22.12 -7.27 14.33
C ALA A 46 -21.82 -5.81 13.96
N GLY A 47 -22.38 -4.84 14.71
CA GLY A 47 -22.06 -3.42 14.55
C GLY A 47 -20.58 -3.14 14.81
N ASN A 48 -20.07 -3.56 15.96
CA ASN A 48 -18.67 -3.40 16.34
C ASN A 48 -17.71 -4.05 15.35
N TYR A 49 -18.04 -5.24 14.85
CA TYR A 49 -17.25 -5.92 13.84
C TYR A 49 -17.16 -5.10 12.55
N ARG A 50 -18.30 -4.63 12.02
CA ARG A 50 -18.32 -3.80 10.79
C ARG A 50 -17.55 -2.49 10.96
N SER A 51 -17.72 -1.80 12.09
CA SER A 51 -17.01 -0.56 12.39
C SER A 51 -15.50 -0.79 12.52
N SER A 52 -15.08 -1.83 13.25
CA SER A 52 -13.67 -2.22 13.39
C SER A 52 -13.03 -2.57 12.05
N THR A 53 -13.72 -3.35 11.21
CA THR A 53 -13.26 -3.69 9.86
C THR A 53 -13.16 -2.45 8.98
N SER A 54 -14.11 -1.52 9.07
CA SER A 54 -14.09 -0.27 8.30
C SER A 54 -12.94 0.64 8.74
N ALA A 55 -12.70 0.77 10.05
CA ALA A 55 -11.54 1.48 10.61
C ALA A 55 -10.22 0.85 10.18
N TYR A 56 -10.16 -0.49 10.14
CA TYR A 56 -8.99 -1.22 9.65
C TYR A 56 -8.66 -0.88 8.20
N TYR A 57 -9.64 -0.98 7.29
CA TYR A 57 -9.40 -0.65 5.88
C TYR A 57 -9.11 0.83 5.65
N ALA A 58 -9.74 1.73 6.41
CA ALA A 58 -9.45 3.16 6.34
C ALA A 58 -7.99 3.46 6.76
N GLY A 59 -7.50 2.81 7.83
CA GLY A 59 -6.11 2.93 8.27
C GLY A 59 -5.12 2.42 7.23
N PHE A 60 -5.39 1.24 6.64
CA PHE A 60 -4.57 0.67 5.57
C PHE A 60 -4.59 1.51 4.30
N ALA A 61 -5.71 2.14 3.95
CA ALA A 61 -5.74 3.07 2.83
C ALA A 61 -4.84 4.30 3.07
N GLY A 62 -4.76 4.78 4.31
CA GLY A 62 -3.78 5.81 4.70
C GLY A 62 -2.34 5.34 4.56
N LEU A 63 -2.06 4.10 4.98
CA LEU A 63 -0.74 3.49 4.77
C LEU A 63 -0.37 3.47 3.29
N GLU A 64 -1.26 3.03 2.41
CA GLU A 64 -1.01 2.96 0.96
C GLU A 64 -0.79 4.35 0.34
N GLU A 65 -1.51 5.37 0.78
CA GLU A 65 -1.23 6.76 0.38
C GLU A 65 0.20 7.16 0.79
N GLY A 66 0.59 6.89 2.05
CA GLY A 66 1.94 7.13 2.54
C GLY A 66 3.01 6.38 1.73
N ARG A 67 2.75 5.11 1.41
CA ARG A 67 3.62 4.26 0.57
C ARG A 67 3.79 4.90 -0.81
N GLY A 68 2.68 5.34 -1.37
CA GLY A 68 2.61 6.01 -2.66
C GLY A 68 3.49 7.24 -2.70
N ARG A 69 3.60 8.00 -1.61
CA ARG A 69 4.46 9.19 -1.54
C ARG A 69 5.93 8.89 -1.43
N VAL A 70 6.34 7.68 -1.06
CA VAL A 70 7.75 7.27 -1.04
C VAL A 70 8.22 6.78 -2.43
N LEU A 71 7.32 6.71 -3.42
CA LEU A 71 7.65 6.31 -4.78
C LEU A 71 7.95 7.54 -5.68
N PRO A 72 9.12 7.60 -6.36
CA PRO A 72 9.49 8.71 -7.24
C PRO A 72 8.51 8.99 -8.39
N SER A 73 7.71 8.01 -8.78
CA SER A 73 6.69 8.16 -9.82
C SER A 73 5.44 8.90 -9.37
N ASN A 74 5.29 9.20 -8.07
CA ASN A 74 4.15 9.94 -7.56
C ASN A 74 4.30 11.44 -7.86
N PRO A 75 3.28 12.12 -8.40
CA PRO A 75 3.32 13.58 -8.61
C PRO A 75 3.58 14.39 -7.32
N ASN A 76 3.19 13.85 -6.17
CA ASN A 76 3.43 14.41 -4.84
C ASN A 76 4.49 13.59 -4.07
N TYR A 77 5.48 13.06 -4.80
CA TYR A 77 6.59 12.32 -4.24
C TYR A 77 7.26 13.10 -3.11
N PHE A 78 7.35 12.44 -1.96
CA PHE A 78 8.23 12.81 -0.87
C PHE A 78 9.61 12.27 -1.20
N ASP A 79 10.50 13.14 -1.65
CA ASP A 79 11.90 12.80 -1.83
C ASP A 79 12.61 12.79 -0.47
N PRO A 80 12.92 11.61 0.11
CA PRO A 80 13.66 11.53 1.36
C PRO A 80 15.13 11.93 1.18
N MET A 81 15.58 12.17 -0.06
CA MET A 81 16.95 12.50 -0.46
C MET A 81 17.05 13.87 -1.16
N ALA A 82 15.99 14.68 -1.18
CA ALA A 82 16.03 16.03 -1.78
C ALA A 82 17.02 16.90 -0.98
N GLY A 83 18.28 16.92 -1.44
CA GLY A 83 19.40 17.55 -0.73
C GLY A 83 20.56 16.63 -0.33
N ALA A 84 20.64 15.41 -0.87
CA ALA A 84 21.75 14.45 -0.64
C ALA A 84 21.89 13.91 0.80
N GLN A 85 20.89 14.11 1.67
CA GLN A 85 20.87 13.56 3.02
C GLN A 85 19.57 12.78 3.25
N SER A 86 19.70 11.62 3.87
CA SER A 86 18.57 10.83 4.41
C SER A 86 17.71 11.67 5.34
N LEU A 87 16.40 11.36 5.43
CA LEU A 87 15.47 12.02 6.36
C LEU A 87 16.03 11.96 7.80
N PRO A 88 16.33 13.10 8.45
CA PRO A 88 16.87 13.09 9.80
C PRO A 88 15.85 12.57 10.82
N VAL A 89 16.31 11.87 11.85
CA VAL A 89 15.49 11.51 13.00
C VAL A 89 14.97 12.78 13.68
N GLY A 90 13.70 12.80 14.09
CA GLY A 90 13.05 14.01 14.61
C GLY A 90 12.40 14.88 13.54
N THR A 91 12.48 14.51 12.25
CA THR A 91 11.70 15.15 11.19
C THR A 91 10.51 14.29 10.80
N LEU A 92 9.29 14.85 10.90
CA LEU A 92 8.02 14.16 10.66
C LEU A 92 7.31 14.78 9.47
N ARG A 93 6.96 13.95 8.49
CA ARG A 93 6.11 14.34 7.36
C ARG A 93 4.72 13.77 7.55
N TYR A 94 3.73 14.64 7.62
CA TYR A 94 2.34 14.26 7.74
C TYR A 94 1.58 14.46 6.43
N ILE A 95 0.71 13.50 6.14
CA ILE A 95 -0.38 13.64 5.19
C ILE A 95 -1.64 13.77 6.03
N VAL A 96 -2.26 14.95 6.05
CA VAL A 96 -3.46 15.22 6.85
C VAL A 96 -4.69 15.16 5.96
N ASN A 97 -5.74 14.50 6.42
CA ASN A 97 -6.97 14.27 5.68
C ASN A 97 -8.18 14.77 6.49
N PRO A 98 -8.52 16.06 6.38
CA PRO A 98 -9.69 16.61 7.06
C PRO A 98 -10.99 16.09 6.46
N ALA A 99 -11.94 15.72 7.32
CA ALA A 99 -13.31 15.47 6.92
C ALA A 99 -14.04 16.79 6.57
N PRO A 100 -15.21 16.74 5.92
CA PRO A 100 -16.02 17.94 5.68
C PRO A 100 -16.28 18.71 6.98
N GLY A 101 -15.92 20.00 6.99
CA GLY A 101 -16.03 20.87 8.17
C GLY A 101 -14.83 20.85 9.12
N GLU A 102 -13.83 19.99 8.88
CA GLU A 102 -12.56 20.02 9.61
C GLU A 102 -11.52 20.90 8.90
N SER A 103 -10.65 21.55 9.68
CA SER A 103 -9.52 22.31 9.15
C SER A 103 -8.27 21.44 9.08
N ALA A 104 -7.58 21.43 7.94
CA ALA A 104 -6.30 20.73 7.79
C ALA A 104 -5.25 21.18 8.82
N ALA A 105 -5.30 22.45 9.23
CA ALA A 105 -4.35 23.03 10.19
C ALA A 105 -4.51 22.47 11.62
N THR A 106 -5.69 21.94 11.97
CA THR A 106 -6.01 21.49 13.33
C THR A 106 -6.08 19.96 13.46
N ILE A 107 -5.87 19.20 12.37
CA ILE A 107 -5.98 17.74 12.41
C ILE A 107 -5.06 17.11 13.45
N LEU A 108 -3.80 17.55 13.53
CA LEU A 108 -2.84 17.01 14.50
C LEU A 108 -3.10 17.47 15.94
N THR A 109 -3.95 18.48 16.15
CA THR A 109 -4.40 18.88 17.49
C THR A 109 -5.67 18.12 17.90
N SER A 110 -6.58 17.87 16.95
CA SER A 110 -7.82 17.12 17.20
C SER A 110 -7.57 15.62 17.31
N TYR A 111 -6.59 15.10 16.57
CA TYR A 111 -6.19 13.70 16.52
C TYR A 111 -4.67 13.61 16.74
N PRO A 112 -4.19 13.80 17.99
CA PRO A 112 -2.77 13.84 18.27
C PRO A 112 -2.09 12.50 18.00
N ASP A 113 -0.85 12.57 17.49
CA ASP A 113 0.02 11.42 17.35
C ASP A 113 0.72 11.13 18.69
N THR A 114 0.12 10.26 19.49
CA THR A 114 0.70 9.78 20.74
C THR A 114 1.68 8.63 20.54
N GLU A 115 1.74 8.04 19.36
CA GLU A 115 2.56 6.87 19.10
C GLU A 115 4.03 7.25 18.93
N TYR A 116 4.30 8.43 18.34
CA TYR A 116 5.67 8.91 18.19
C TYR A 116 6.46 9.00 19.52
N ASP A 117 5.81 9.44 20.59
CA ASP A 117 6.44 9.49 21.92
C ASP A 117 6.66 8.09 22.53
N ARG A 118 5.87 7.08 22.13
CA ARG A 118 6.09 5.69 22.57
C ARG A 118 7.28 5.07 21.87
N GLU A 119 7.43 5.34 20.59
CA GLU A 119 8.50 4.82 19.74
C GLU A 119 9.86 5.49 20.02
N PHE A 120 9.87 6.82 20.20
CA PHE A 120 11.11 7.59 20.32
C PHE A 120 11.42 8.06 21.75
N GLY A 121 10.46 7.94 22.66
CA GLY A 121 10.53 8.38 24.06
C GLY A 121 9.75 9.66 24.32
N ALA A 122 9.31 9.84 25.57
CA ALA A 122 8.45 10.95 25.96
C ALA A 122 9.06 12.33 25.62
N GLY A 123 8.25 13.21 25.01
CA GLY A 123 8.66 14.55 24.60
C GLY A 123 9.30 14.64 23.21
N SER A 124 9.56 13.50 22.56
CA SER A 124 10.12 13.46 21.20
C SER A 124 9.19 14.11 20.18
N TYR A 125 7.88 13.92 20.31
CA TYR A 125 6.88 14.52 19.44
C TYR A 125 6.86 16.04 19.56
N ALA A 126 7.04 16.58 20.77
CA ALA A 126 7.09 18.02 20.98
C ALA A 126 8.36 18.64 20.36
N ALA A 127 9.50 17.94 20.45
CA ALA A 127 10.77 18.38 19.89
C ALA A 127 10.89 18.21 18.36
N ALA A 128 10.03 17.38 17.76
CA ALA A 128 10.12 17.05 16.35
C ALA A 128 9.70 18.19 15.41
N THR A 129 10.41 18.31 14.29
CA THR A 129 10.05 19.23 13.20
C THR A 129 8.96 18.59 12.34
N LYS A 130 7.80 19.25 12.23
CA LYS A 130 6.61 18.70 11.55
C LYS A 130 6.31 19.47 10.30
N THR A 131 6.02 18.75 9.22
CA THR A 131 5.52 19.35 7.98
C THR A 131 4.29 18.60 7.50
N THR A 132 3.26 19.30 7.04
CA THR A 132 1.99 18.72 6.63
C THR A 132 1.76 18.89 5.12
N THR A 133 1.05 17.93 4.54
CA THR A 133 0.59 17.97 3.16
C THR A 133 -0.83 17.43 3.08
N ASN A 134 -1.61 17.90 2.11
CA ASN A 134 -2.97 17.42 1.85
C ASN A 134 -2.94 16.08 1.12
N PRO A 135 -4.00 15.25 1.20
CA PRO A 135 -4.08 13.93 0.58
C PRO A 135 -4.33 14.05 -0.94
N VAL A 136 -4.01 13.01 -1.71
CA VAL A 136 -4.35 12.96 -3.16
C VAL A 136 -5.83 12.60 -3.38
N SER A 137 -6.52 12.08 -2.35
CA SER A 137 -7.80 11.38 -2.47
C SER A 137 -9.02 12.25 -2.83
N THR A 138 -8.96 13.58 -2.75
CA THR A 138 -10.09 14.45 -3.11
C THR A 138 -10.12 14.79 -4.60
N VAL A 139 -10.24 13.76 -5.45
CA VAL A 139 -10.49 13.96 -6.89
C VAL A 139 -11.99 14.04 -7.14
N ALA A 140 -12.44 15.13 -7.77
CA ALA A 140 -13.79 15.29 -8.34
C ALA A 140 -14.97 15.07 -7.36
N GLY A 141 -14.83 15.41 -6.08
CA GLY A 141 -15.92 15.35 -5.10
C GLY A 141 -16.23 13.95 -4.55
N ILE A 142 -15.42 12.93 -4.88
CA ILE A 142 -15.50 11.60 -4.26
C ILE A 142 -14.80 11.66 -2.91
N GLN A 143 -15.52 11.25 -1.85
CA GLN A 143 -14.94 11.20 -0.52
C GLN A 143 -13.91 10.08 -0.46
N GLY A 144 -12.65 10.46 -0.17
CA GLY A 144 -11.56 9.53 0.01
C GLY A 144 -11.69 8.67 1.27
N PRO A 145 -10.77 7.71 1.47
CA PRO A 145 -10.70 6.88 2.67
C PRO A 145 -10.63 7.72 3.96
N LEU A 146 -11.20 7.18 5.05
CA LEU A 146 -11.46 7.89 6.32
C LEU A 146 -10.27 7.91 7.31
N TYR A 147 -9.03 7.90 6.82
CA TYR A 147 -7.89 8.16 7.71
C TYR A 147 -7.83 9.66 8.07
N LYS A 148 -7.29 10.01 9.23
CA LYS A 148 -7.12 11.41 9.67
C LYS A 148 -5.73 11.93 9.35
N TRP A 149 -4.71 11.13 9.62
CA TRP A 149 -3.35 11.46 9.25
C TRP A 149 -2.52 10.22 8.96
N VAL A 150 -1.45 10.44 8.19
CA VAL A 150 -0.36 9.48 7.94
C VAL A 150 0.94 10.18 8.28
N ARG A 151 1.78 9.59 9.12
CA ARG A 151 3.13 10.04 9.46
C ARG A 151 4.14 9.22 8.67
N ILE A 152 5.16 9.88 8.15
CA ILE A 152 6.36 9.28 7.58
C ILE A 152 7.56 9.84 8.35
N ASN A 153 8.39 8.95 8.90
CA ASN A 153 9.60 9.29 9.66
C ASN A 153 10.71 8.27 9.39
N ALA A 154 11.94 8.61 9.77
CA ALA A 154 13.04 7.66 9.75
C ALA A 154 12.80 6.55 10.80
N ALA A 155 12.98 5.29 10.40
CA ALA A 155 12.98 4.17 11.34
C ALA A 155 14.30 4.12 12.12
N THR A 156 14.24 3.76 13.40
CA THR A 156 15.41 3.55 14.27
C THR A 156 15.27 2.22 15.01
N GLU A 157 16.34 1.69 15.57
CA GLU A 157 16.25 0.47 16.39
C GLU A 157 15.30 0.65 17.57
N ARG A 158 15.29 1.85 18.18
CA ARG A 158 14.36 2.18 19.25
C ARG A 158 12.91 2.22 18.80
N SER A 159 12.62 2.82 17.64
CA SER A 159 11.24 2.90 17.14
C SER A 159 10.69 1.52 16.78
N LEU A 160 11.53 0.65 16.22
CA LEU A 160 11.14 -0.72 15.87
C LEU A 160 11.21 -1.70 17.03
N GLY A 161 11.89 -1.35 18.13
CA GLY A 161 12.14 -2.26 19.25
C GLY A 161 13.03 -3.45 18.89
N ILE A 162 13.88 -3.31 17.87
CA ILE A 162 14.74 -4.38 17.33
C ILE A 162 16.19 -3.90 17.33
N ASP A 163 17.07 -4.70 17.91
CA ASP A 163 18.51 -4.53 17.87
C ASP A 163 19.06 -5.13 16.56
N VAL A 164 19.39 -4.26 15.60
CA VAL A 164 19.78 -4.66 14.24
C VAL A 164 21.27 -4.98 14.18
N ASN A 165 22.10 -4.23 14.91
CA ASN A 165 23.55 -4.43 14.95
C ASN A 165 24.04 -5.40 16.04
N GLN A 166 23.14 -5.86 16.91
CA GLN A 166 23.38 -6.79 18.01
C GLN A 166 24.34 -6.26 19.08
N ASP A 167 24.36 -4.94 19.28
CA ASP A 167 25.17 -4.30 20.31
C ASP A 167 24.47 -4.18 21.68
N THR A 168 23.25 -4.70 21.80
CA THR A 168 22.35 -4.66 22.97
C THR A 168 21.79 -3.28 23.31
N ILE A 169 22.00 -2.28 22.46
CA ILE A 169 21.58 -0.89 22.66
C ILE A 169 20.64 -0.48 21.52
N LEU A 170 19.37 -0.27 21.84
CA LEU A 170 18.43 0.28 20.87
C LEU A 170 18.75 1.75 20.56
N ASN A 171 19.41 1.98 19.42
CA ASN A 171 19.78 3.31 18.96
C ASN A 171 18.52 4.15 18.63
N ASN A 172 18.43 5.37 19.16
CA ASN A 172 17.28 6.26 18.96
C ASN A 172 17.54 7.45 18.03
N ALA A 173 18.80 7.69 17.67
CA ALA A 173 19.22 8.82 16.84
C ALA A 173 19.80 8.36 15.49
N THR A 174 20.09 7.08 15.34
CA THR A 174 20.67 6.51 14.12
C THR A 174 19.57 5.93 13.24
N PRO A 175 19.34 6.49 12.02
CA PRO A 175 18.35 5.94 11.12
C PRO A 175 18.80 4.58 10.55
N LEU A 176 17.84 3.69 10.38
CA LEU A 176 18.02 2.37 9.76
C LEU A 176 17.96 2.45 8.25
N PHE A 177 18.65 1.53 7.60
CA PHE A 177 18.62 1.34 6.16
C PHE A 177 18.31 -0.11 5.83
N TYR A 178 17.63 -0.34 4.71
CA TYR A 178 17.44 -1.67 4.15
C TYR A 178 18.44 -1.88 3.01
N ASP A 179 19.29 -2.89 3.12
CA ASP A 179 20.32 -3.19 2.13
C ASP A 179 19.92 -4.39 1.26
N ALA A 180 19.61 -4.10 0.00
CA ALA A 180 19.27 -5.12 -0.99
C ALA A 180 20.50 -5.85 -1.56
N GLY A 181 21.71 -5.39 -1.26
CA GLY A 181 22.97 -6.02 -1.66
C GLY A 181 23.40 -7.17 -0.76
N LEU A 182 22.79 -7.32 0.42
CA LEU A 182 23.05 -8.43 1.32
C LEU A 182 22.33 -9.71 0.88
N ASN A 183 22.84 -10.86 1.33
CA ASN A 183 22.22 -12.16 1.10
C ASN A 183 22.05 -12.92 2.43
N PRO A 184 20.84 -12.92 3.03
CA PRO A 184 19.61 -12.31 2.55
C PRO A 184 19.59 -10.78 2.73
N PRO A 185 18.82 -10.02 1.92
CA PRO A 185 18.56 -8.61 2.15
C PRO A 185 17.99 -8.34 3.54
N SER A 186 18.53 -7.34 4.25
CA SER A 186 18.15 -7.07 5.65
C SER A 186 18.23 -5.59 6.00
N LEU A 187 17.70 -5.24 7.17
CA LEU A 187 17.99 -3.96 7.80
C LEU A 187 19.46 -3.92 8.25
N ILE A 188 20.05 -2.73 8.22
CA ILE A 188 21.40 -2.43 8.66
C ILE A 188 21.43 -1.11 9.43
N VAL A 189 22.41 -1.01 10.33
CA VAL A 189 22.89 0.27 10.89
C VAL A 189 24.14 0.64 10.10
N PRO A 190 24.11 1.67 9.23
CA PRO A 190 25.30 2.04 8.45
C PRO A 190 26.35 2.67 9.34
N LEU A 191 27.63 2.41 9.05
CA LEU A 191 28.77 3.06 9.73
C LEU A 191 28.74 4.59 9.59
N ASN A 192 28.20 5.08 8.46
CA ASN A 192 27.96 6.50 8.22
C ASN A 192 26.56 6.69 7.60
N PRO A 193 25.57 7.21 8.36
CA PRO A 193 24.22 7.46 7.85
C PRO A 193 24.15 8.46 6.68
N LEU A 194 25.14 9.34 6.54
CA LEU A 194 25.24 10.30 5.44
C LEU A 194 25.87 9.70 4.18
N ALA A 195 26.45 8.51 4.28
CA ALA A 195 27.05 7.78 3.17
C ALA A 195 26.76 6.27 3.32
N PRO A 196 25.48 5.86 3.25
CA PRO A 196 25.11 4.44 3.33
C PRO A 196 25.65 3.68 2.10
N PRO A 197 25.73 2.33 2.17
CA PRO A 197 26.07 1.51 1.00
C PRO A 197 25.21 1.88 -0.23
N PRO A 198 25.75 1.87 -1.47
CA PRO A 198 25.00 2.24 -2.66
C PRO A 198 23.74 1.39 -2.92
N THR A 199 23.72 0.17 -2.39
CA THR A 199 22.61 -0.79 -2.44
C THR A 199 21.58 -0.60 -1.33
N ALA A 200 21.90 0.22 -0.32
CA ALA A 200 21.05 0.48 0.81
C ALA A 200 20.14 1.69 0.58
N ARG A 201 18.93 1.64 1.11
CA ARG A 201 17.95 2.73 1.08
C ARG A 201 17.39 2.93 2.47
N GLN A 202 17.15 4.18 2.85
CA GLN A 202 16.68 4.48 4.19
C GLN A 202 15.36 3.76 4.45
N ALA A 203 15.27 3.11 5.61
CA ALA A 203 14.04 2.53 6.10
C ALA A 203 13.20 3.65 6.73
N LEU A 204 11.98 3.79 6.24
CA LEU A 204 11.00 4.76 6.71
C LEU A 204 9.88 4.01 7.42
N GLU A 205 9.46 4.56 8.53
CA GLU A 205 8.29 4.11 9.26
C GLU A 205 7.10 4.94 8.79
N VAL A 206 6.04 4.26 8.38
CA VAL A 206 4.80 4.88 7.92
C VAL A 206 3.68 4.44 8.85
N THR A 207 3.08 5.40 9.53
CA THR A 207 2.04 5.18 10.54
C THR A 207 0.79 5.94 10.13
N ALA A 208 -0.38 5.29 10.13
CA ALA A 208 -1.64 5.93 9.80
C ALA A 208 -2.64 5.76 10.94
N LEU A 209 -3.38 6.83 11.22
CA LEU A 209 -4.52 6.81 12.13
C LEU A 209 -5.81 7.02 11.33
N ALA A 210 -6.75 6.08 11.47
CA ALA A 210 -8.12 6.25 11.03
C ALA A 210 -9.07 6.41 12.20
N VAL A 211 -10.02 7.34 12.04
CA VAL A 211 -11.09 7.60 13.00
C VAL A 211 -12.38 7.81 12.20
N LEU A 212 -13.33 6.90 12.37
CA LEU A 212 -14.61 6.94 11.70
C LEU A 212 -15.60 7.86 12.43
N PRO A 213 -16.70 8.29 11.76
CA PRO A 213 -17.73 9.13 12.38
C PRO A 213 -18.40 8.51 13.62
N ASP A 214 -18.39 7.19 13.74
CA ASP A 214 -18.90 6.46 14.91
C ASP A 214 -17.90 6.41 16.09
N GLY A 215 -16.73 7.03 15.94
CA GLY A 215 -15.66 7.04 16.93
C GLY A 215 -14.77 5.80 16.91
N SER A 216 -15.05 4.80 16.06
CA SER A 216 -14.15 3.67 15.90
C SER A 216 -12.82 4.12 15.29
N GLN A 217 -11.72 3.62 15.84
CA GLN A 217 -10.38 4.04 15.45
C GLN A 217 -9.47 2.85 15.23
N LYS A 218 -8.53 3.01 14.28
CA LYS A 218 -7.46 2.06 14.05
C LYS A 218 -6.18 2.80 13.72
N MET A 219 -5.11 2.42 14.40
CA MET A 219 -3.75 2.76 14.00
C MET A 219 -3.13 1.57 13.28
N ALA A 220 -2.44 1.83 12.18
CA ALA A 220 -1.71 0.85 11.41
C ALA A 220 -0.31 1.40 11.13
N GLN A 221 0.67 0.50 11.00
CA GLN A 221 2.08 0.87 10.83
C GLN A 221 2.80 -0.22 10.05
N TYR A 222 3.79 0.21 9.27
CA TYR A 222 4.69 -0.65 8.52
C TYR A 222 5.99 0.10 8.21
N VAL A 223 7.04 -0.67 7.93
CA VAL A 223 8.35 -0.15 7.54
C VAL A 223 8.52 -0.35 6.04
N VAL A 224 8.97 0.70 5.36
CA VAL A 224 9.22 0.68 3.92
C VAL A 224 10.62 1.15 3.61
N ALA A 225 11.22 0.57 2.57
CA ALA A 225 12.37 1.14 1.91
C ALA A 225 12.12 1.10 0.40
N PRO A 226 12.40 2.17 -0.35
CA PRO A 226 12.21 2.16 -1.79
C PRO A 226 13.16 1.14 -2.41
N LYS A 227 12.64 0.24 -3.25
CA LYS A 227 13.46 -0.62 -4.11
C LYS A 227 13.36 -0.11 -5.53
N THR A 228 14.45 0.44 -6.06
CA THR A 228 14.53 0.75 -7.48
C THR A 228 14.84 -0.54 -8.22
N PHE A 229 13.91 -1.03 -9.01
CA PHE A 229 14.21 -2.07 -9.97
C PHE A 229 15.04 -1.42 -11.09
N GLY A 230 16.24 -1.93 -11.33
CA GLY A 230 17.09 -1.52 -12.45
C GLY A 230 16.53 -2.04 -13.78
N LEU A 231 15.28 -1.68 -14.08
CA LEU A 231 14.61 -2.02 -15.33
C LEU A 231 15.31 -1.25 -16.44
N ASN A 232 16.18 -1.96 -17.17
CA ASN A 232 16.78 -1.46 -18.38
C ASN A 232 16.04 -2.10 -19.56
N PHE A 233 15.32 -1.27 -20.32
CA PHE A 233 14.66 -1.70 -21.54
C PHE A 233 15.62 -1.47 -22.71
N PRO A 234 16.19 -2.50 -23.33
CA PRO A 234 17.23 -2.34 -24.35
C PRO A 234 16.68 -1.90 -25.72
N SER A 235 15.38 -1.64 -25.84
CA SER A 235 14.69 -1.19 -27.06
C SER A 235 13.27 -0.68 -26.71
N ALA A 236 12.64 0.07 -27.62
CA ALA A 236 11.26 0.55 -27.41
C ALA A 236 10.24 -0.60 -27.30
N LEU A 237 10.43 -1.68 -28.07
CA LEU A 237 9.70 -2.94 -27.92
C LEU A 237 10.71 -4.09 -27.77
N THR A 238 10.73 -4.70 -26.60
CA THR A 238 11.60 -5.86 -26.32
C THR A 238 10.81 -7.15 -26.40
N LEU A 239 11.20 -8.07 -27.28
CA LEU A 239 10.58 -9.38 -27.48
C LEU A 239 11.56 -10.47 -27.04
N SER A 240 11.19 -11.22 -26.00
CA SER A 240 12.00 -12.33 -25.49
C SER A 240 11.20 -13.63 -25.58
N ALA A 241 11.51 -14.45 -26.57
CA ALA A 241 10.92 -15.78 -26.75
C ALA A 241 11.77 -16.60 -27.73
N LYS A 242 11.54 -17.91 -27.80
CA LYS A 242 12.04 -18.75 -28.88
C LYS A 242 11.03 -18.70 -30.03
N GLN A 243 11.49 -18.43 -31.26
CA GLN A 243 10.63 -18.36 -32.47
C GLN A 243 9.52 -17.31 -32.36
N VAL A 244 9.91 -16.04 -32.19
CA VAL A 244 8.98 -14.91 -32.20
C VAL A 244 8.22 -14.85 -33.52
N ASN A 245 6.90 -15.07 -33.47
CA ASN A 245 5.99 -14.80 -34.58
C ASN A 245 5.40 -13.39 -34.37
N PHE A 246 5.96 -12.41 -35.07
CA PHE A 246 5.58 -11.01 -34.94
C PHE A 246 4.76 -10.57 -36.15
N SER A 247 3.67 -9.85 -35.90
CA SER A 247 2.92 -9.14 -36.94
C SER A 247 2.84 -7.67 -36.54
N GLY A 248 3.59 -6.84 -37.24
CA GLY A 248 3.65 -5.40 -37.00
C GLY A 248 2.37 -4.69 -37.42
N ALA A 249 2.17 -3.49 -36.90
CA ALA A 249 1.03 -2.66 -37.29
C ALA A 249 1.15 -2.22 -38.76
N ASN A 250 0.04 -2.23 -39.49
CA ASN A 250 -0.04 -1.72 -40.87
C ASN A 250 -0.62 -0.29 -40.95
N SER A 251 -0.75 0.39 -39.82
CA SER A 251 -1.30 1.75 -39.76
C SER A 251 -0.23 2.78 -40.12
N ASN A 252 -0.63 3.81 -40.89
CA ASN A 252 0.26 4.93 -41.23
C ASN A 252 0.63 5.81 -40.03
N VAL A 253 -0.13 5.72 -38.93
CA VAL A 253 0.11 6.54 -37.74
C VAL A 253 0.92 5.82 -36.66
N TYR A 254 1.15 4.52 -36.80
CA TYR A 254 1.94 3.76 -35.83
C TYR A 254 3.43 3.85 -36.16
N PHE A 255 4.26 4.21 -35.18
CA PHE A 255 5.72 4.24 -35.32
C PHE A 255 6.36 3.64 -34.07
N GLY A 256 7.44 2.87 -34.26
CA GLY A 256 8.32 2.42 -33.18
C GLY A 256 9.62 3.20 -33.26
N ASN A 257 9.90 4.07 -32.28
CA ASN A 257 11.16 4.78 -32.21
C ASN A 257 11.90 4.40 -30.93
N GLY A 258 13.07 3.79 -31.06
CA GLY A 258 13.95 3.51 -29.92
C GLY A 258 14.77 4.72 -29.47
N THR A 259 14.59 5.86 -30.14
CA THR A 259 14.96 7.18 -29.62
C THR A 259 13.79 7.69 -28.80
N ASP A 260 14.02 7.89 -27.50
CA ASP A 260 13.06 8.57 -26.63
C ASP A 260 12.67 9.94 -27.24
N GLY A 261 11.40 10.30 -27.09
CA GLY A 261 10.61 11.05 -28.07
C GLY A 261 11.30 12.24 -28.75
N SER A 262 11.39 12.19 -30.09
CA SER A 262 11.63 13.40 -30.88
C SER A 262 10.43 14.32 -30.78
N GLY A 263 10.54 15.35 -29.94
CA GLY A 263 9.59 16.46 -29.88
C GLY A 263 9.15 16.76 -28.47
N ASN A 264 9.81 17.72 -27.83
CA ASN A 264 9.44 18.43 -26.60
C ASN A 264 8.19 17.88 -25.87
N PRO A 265 8.23 16.68 -25.25
CA PRO A 265 7.25 16.35 -24.25
C PRO A 265 7.56 17.25 -23.04
N PRO A 266 6.56 17.68 -22.25
CA PRO A 266 6.87 18.48 -21.07
C PRO A 266 7.86 17.69 -20.21
N PRO A 267 8.99 18.29 -19.79
CA PRO A 267 9.92 17.63 -18.90
C PRO A 267 9.15 17.20 -17.65
N VAL A 268 8.98 15.90 -17.47
CA VAL A 268 8.42 15.36 -16.23
C VAL A 268 9.55 15.44 -15.20
N PRO A 269 9.39 16.21 -14.11
CA PRO A 269 10.39 16.23 -13.05
C PRO A 269 10.71 14.80 -12.58
N GLY A 270 11.98 14.40 -12.64
CA GLY A 270 12.43 13.03 -12.32
C GLY A 270 12.58 12.09 -13.52
N CYS A 271 12.07 12.44 -14.70
CA CYS A 271 12.42 11.78 -15.96
C CYS A 271 13.45 12.62 -16.69
N SER A 272 14.62 12.05 -17.04
CA SER A 272 15.53 12.69 -17.99
C SER A 272 14.91 12.50 -19.38
N PRO A 273 14.32 13.54 -20.00
CA PRO A 273 13.81 13.41 -21.36
C PRO A 273 15.04 13.17 -22.23
N ASN A 274 15.06 12.08 -22.99
CA ASN A 274 16.17 11.72 -23.87
C ASN A 274 17.44 11.26 -23.12
N PRO A 275 17.55 9.98 -22.73
CA PRO A 275 18.89 9.41 -22.59
C PRO A 275 19.65 9.65 -23.90
N SER A 276 20.93 10.04 -23.81
CA SER A 276 21.81 10.28 -24.98
C SER A 276 22.01 9.03 -25.86
N THR A 277 21.51 7.88 -25.39
CA THR A 277 21.56 6.58 -26.05
C THR A 277 20.29 6.33 -26.84
N SER A 278 20.37 6.51 -28.17
CA SER A 278 19.35 5.98 -29.08
C SER A 278 19.42 4.45 -29.03
N LEU A 279 18.30 3.78 -28.73
CA LEU A 279 18.17 2.33 -28.71
C LEU A 279 17.46 1.84 -29.97
N PRO A 280 17.55 0.54 -30.31
CA PRO A 280 16.76 -0.05 -31.39
C PRO A 280 15.25 0.14 -31.19
N ALA A 281 14.49 0.25 -32.29
CA ALA A 281 13.02 0.28 -32.20
C ALA A 281 12.47 -1.04 -31.65
N ILE A 282 12.98 -2.17 -32.15
CA ILE A 282 12.65 -3.49 -31.66
C ILE A 282 13.92 -4.22 -31.26
N GLY A 283 13.95 -4.72 -30.04
CA GLY A 283 14.99 -5.61 -29.54
C GLY A 283 14.44 -7.02 -29.42
N VAL A 284 15.18 -8.01 -29.90
CA VAL A 284 14.82 -9.42 -29.79
C VAL A 284 15.91 -10.17 -29.02
N THR A 285 15.52 -11.06 -28.11
CA THR A 285 16.43 -12.04 -27.53
C THR A 285 15.93 -13.45 -27.78
N GLU A 286 16.86 -14.38 -27.94
CA GLU A 286 16.61 -15.83 -27.87
C GLU A 286 17.29 -16.37 -26.60
N PRO A 287 16.55 -16.50 -25.47
CA PRO A 287 17.14 -16.95 -24.20
C PRO A 287 17.81 -18.33 -24.23
N LEU A 288 17.59 -19.10 -25.30
CA LEU A 288 18.11 -20.46 -25.51
C LEU A 288 19.03 -20.57 -26.74
N GLY A 289 19.48 -19.44 -27.30
CA GLY A 289 20.39 -19.37 -28.45
C GLY A 289 19.71 -19.45 -29.82
N GLY A 290 20.22 -18.64 -30.77
CA GLY A 290 19.79 -18.53 -32.17
C GLY A 290 19.65 -17.07 -32.63
N THR A 291 19.57 -16.84 -33.94
CA THR A 291 19.49 -15.49 -34.58
C THR A 291 18.22 -15.29 -35.42
N THR A 292 17.27 -16.22 -35.32
CA THR A 292 16.11 -16.29 -36.22
C THR A 292 15.04 -15.25 -35.89
N ASN A 293 14.91 -14.86 -34.61
CA ASN A 293 13.91 -13.89 -34.17
C ASN A 293 14.01 -12.56 -34.92
N LYS A 294 15.22 -12.09 -35.21
CA LYS A 294 15.41 -10.83 -35.94
C LYS A 294 14.84 -10.93 -37.36
N ALA A 295 15.15 -12.00 -38.07
CA ALA A 295 14.62 -12.24 -39.41
C ALA A 295 13.09 -12.37 -39.40
N SER A 296 12.55 -13.15 -38.45
CA SER A 296 11.09 -13.32 -38.30
C SER A 296 10.38 -12.01 -37.99
N VAL A 297 10.95 -11.18 -37.10
CA VAL A 297 10.39 -9.87 -36.78
C VAL A 297 10.43 -8.96 -38.00
N ILE A 298 11.56 -8.85 -38.69
CA ILE A 298 11.69 -8.02 -39.90
C ILE A 298 10.69 -8.46 -40.98
N ALA A 299 10.53 -9.77 -41.21
CA ALA A 299 9.56 -10.31 -42.17
C ALA A 299 8.11 -9.99 -41.78
N GLY A 300 7.85 -9.85 -40.48
CA GLY A 300 6.55 -9.51 -39.92
C GLY A 300 6.19 -8.03 -39.95
N LEU A 301 7.07 -7.13 -40.43
CA LEU A 301 6.83 -5.69 -40.48
C LEU A 301 6.20 -5.25 -41.81
N PRO A 302 4.91 -4.84 -41.83
CA PRO A 302 4.28 -4.36 -43.06
C PRO A 302 4.83 -3.00 -43.51
N ARG A 303 5.38 -2.22 -42.57
CA ARG A 303 5.93 -0.87 -42.78
C ARG A 303 7.30 -0.75 -42.11
N PRO A 304 8.36 -1.32 -42.71
CA PRO A 304 9.68 -1.34 -42.09
C PRO A 304 10.23 0.06 -41.80
N ASP A 305 9.87 1.03 -42.65
CA ASP A 305 10.20 2.46 -42.57
C ASP A 305 9.74 3.14 -41.27
N HIS A 306 8.75 2.58 -40.58
CA HIS A 306 8.16 3.12 -39.35
C HIS A 306 8.91 2.72 -38.07
N TYR A 307 9.99 1.95 -38.18
CA TYR A 307 10.76 1.43 -37.05
C TYR A 307 12.19 1.98 -37.09
N THR A 308 12.48 2.99 -36.28
CA THR A 308 13.74 3.74 -36.30
C THR A 308 14.41 3.83 -34.93
N GLY A 309 15.72 4.08 -34.87
CA GLY A 309 16.47 4.24 -33.63
C GLY A 309 17.75 3.40 -33.60
N GLY A 310 18.60 3.63 -32.60
CA GLY A 310 19.81 2.85 -32.37
C GLY A 310 20.93 3.09 -33.36
N GLY A 311 20.80 4.09 -34.24
CA GLY A 311 21.69 4.27 -35.40
C GLY A 311 21.64 3.10 -36.40
N LEU A 312 20.64 2.22 -36.29
CA LEU A 312 20.47 1.05 -37.14
C LEU A 312 19.76 1.42 -38.45
N PRO A 313 20.02 0.68 -39.54
CA PRO A 313 19.23 0.80 -40.76
C PRO A 313 17.78 0.42 -40.49
N THR A 314 16.89 0.96 -41.32
CA THR A 314 15.46 0.74 -41.21
C THR A 314 15.07 -0.58 -41.90
N PRO A 315 14.32 -1.50 -41.25
CA PRO A 315 13.74 -1.39 -39.90
C PRO A 315 14.79 -1.60 -38.80
N SER A 316 14.74 -0.75 -37.77
CA SER A 316 15.63 -0.80 -36.61
C SER A 316 15.28 -1.98 -35.70
N VAL A 317 15.85 -3.14 -36.01
CA VAL A 317 15.69 -4.38 -35.23
C VAL A 317 17.07 -4.91 -34.79
N SER A 318 17.24 -5.16 -33.50
CA SER A 318 18.48 -5.67 -32.94
C SER A 318 18.29 -6.98 -32.18
N ASP A 319 19.16 -7.94 -32.45
CA ASP A 319 19.33 -9.21 -31.74
C ASP A 319 20.48 -9.19 -30.72
N THR A 320 21.19 -8.08 -30.62
CA THR A 320 22.33 -7.90 -29.71
C THR A 320 21.92 -7.20 -28.42
N ILE A 321 20.65 -7.32 -28.01
CA ILE A 321 20.14 -6.68 -26.80
C ILE A 321 20.42 -7.54 -25.57
N THR A 322 20.84 -6.89 -24.48
CA THR A 322 21.10 -7.57 -23.20
C THR A 322 19.94 -7.29 -22.26
N LEU A 323 19.24 -8.36 -21.84
CA LEU A 323 18.28 -8.27 -20.74
C LEU A 323 19.06 -8.25 -19.43
N SER A 324 18.76 -7.28 -18.56
CA SER A 324 19.27 -7.32 -17.19
C SER A 324 18.63 -8.51 -16.46
N PRO A 325 19.40 -9.42 -15.84
CA PRO A 325 18.86 -10.55 -15.08
C PRO A 325 18.20 -10.14 -13.75
N ALA A 326 17.85 -8.86 -13.57
CA ALA A 326 17.37 -8.31 -12.32
C ALA A 326 15.85 -8.47 -12.15
N LEU A 327 15.41 -9.71 -11.91
CA LEU A 327 14.20 -10.02 -11.16
C LEU A 327 14.56 -10.95 -10.00
#